data_AF-A0A158KMH3-F1
#
_entry.id   AF-A0A158KMH3-F1
#
_cell.length_a   1.000
_cell.length_b   1.000
_cell.length_c   1.000
_cell.angle_alpha   90.00
_cell.angle_beta   90.00
_cell.angle_gamma   90.00
#
_symmetry.space_group_name_H-M   'P 1'
#
loop_
_entity.id
_entity.type
_entity.pdbx_description
1 polymer ?
#
loop_
_entity_poly.entity_id
_entity_poly.type
_entity_poly.pdbx_seq_one_letter_code
_entity_poly.pdbx_strand_id
1 'polypeptide(L)'
;MVRLVYLTFYVQDAGYGDTDLTVYVHAEAALERCLERTERESVWRFERDDAPLFEAILRQADRQFDGAPSYVHMEASERLDRFTLSGRRSPLPSAARMQ
;
A
#
# COMPACT_ATOMS: atom_id res chain seq x y z
N MET A 1 2.14 -8.33 1.52
CA MET A 1 1.09 -7.40 1.04
C MET A 1 1.24 -6.01 1.65
N VAL A 2 1.20 -5.85 2.99
CA VAL A 2 1.37 -4.53 3.66
C VAL A 2 2.57 -3.72 3.11
N ARG A 3 3.77 -4.32 3.08
CA ARG A 3 4.97 -3.63 2.55
C ARG A 3 4.81 -3.17 1.10
N LEU A 4 4.15 -3.98 0.27
CA LEU A 4 3.95 -3.69 -1.15
C LEU A 4 3.06 -2.45 -1.33
N VAL A 5 1.96 -2.34 -0.58
CA VAL A 5 1.05 -1.18 -0.64
C VAL A 5 1.82 0.12 -0.44
N TYR A 6 2.65 0.20 0.61
CA TYR A 6 3.43 1.42 0.89
C TYR A 6 4.58 1.66 -0.08
N LEU A 7 5.28 0.61 -0.55
CA LEU A 7 6.33 0.79 -1.57
C LEU A 7 5.75 1.35 -2.85
N THR A 8 4.67 0.75 -3.36
CA THR A 8 4.01 1.19 -4.59
C THR A 8 3.47 2.61 -4.45
N PHE A 9 2.92 2.95 -3.27
CA PHE A 9 2.54 4.33 -2.94
C PHE A 9 3.74 5.29 -2.97
N TYR A 10 4.87 4.97 -2.30
CA TYR A 10 6.02 5.89 -2.25
C TYR A 10 6.70 6.06 -3.61
N VAL A 11 6.74 5.02 -4.45
CA VAL A 11 7.24 5.13 -5.83
C VAL A 11 6.29 5.99 -6.67
N GLN A 12 4.97 5.87 -6.46
CA GLN A 12 3.99 6.73 -7.12
C GLN A 12 4.07 8.19 -6.63
N ASP A 13 4.28 8.42 -5.34
CA ASP A 13 4.50 9.74 -4.73
C ASP A 13 5.75 10.42 -5.31
N ALA A 14 6.75 9.64 -5.73
CA ALA A 14 7.92 10.12 -6.47
C ALA A 14 7.64 10.40 -7.97
N GLY A 15 6.38 10.28 -8.42
CA GLY A 15 5.94 10.58 -9.78
C GLY A 15 5.84 9.37 -10.71
N TYR A 16 6.08 8.15 -10.23
CA TYR A 16 6.06 6.94 -11.04
C TYR A 16 4.81 6.12 -10.76
N GLY A 17 3.64 6.64 -11.13
CA GLY A 17 2.39 5.90 -11.06
C GLY A 17 1.14 6.74 -11.19
N ASP A 18 0.03 6.07 -11.45
CA ASP A 18 -1.25 6.71 -11.75
C ASP A 18 -2.45 6.02 -11.06
N THR A 19 -2.20 5.09 -10.13
CA THR A 19 -3.26 4.42 -9.38
C THR A 19 -3.97 5.43 -8.48
N ASP A 20 -5.30 5.41 -8.47
CA ASP A 20 -6.07 6.30 -7.59
C ASP A 20 -5.66 6.11 -6.11
N LEU A 21 -5.43 7.22 -5.40
CA LEU A 21 -5.00 7.17 -3.99
C LEU A 21 -5.99 6.43 -3.08
N THR A 22 -7.28 6.43 -3.44
CA THR A 22 -8.32 5.68 -2.72
C THR A 22 -8.05 4.18 -2.73
N VAL A 23 -7.41 3.63 -3.78
CA VAL A 23 -7.06 2.20 -3.86
C VAL A 23 -6.07 1.83 -2.75
N TYR A 24 -5.05 2.66 -2.51
CA TYR A 24 -4.10 2.40 -1.43
C TYR A 24 -4.75 2.50 -0.05
N VAL A 25 -5.61 3.51 0.16
CA VAL A 25 -6.36 3.70 1.41
C VAL A 25 -7.28 2.52 1.70
N HIS A 26 -8.03 2.06 0.70
CA HIS A 26 -8.93 0.92 0.85
C HIS A 26 -8.16 -0.39 1.04
N ALA A 27 -7.03 -0.58 0.36
CA ALA A 27 -6.17 -1.75 0.55
C ALA A 27 -5.55 -1.78 1.95
N GLU A 28 -5.11 -0.64 2.50
CA GLU A 28 -4.66 -0.51 3.88
C GLU A 28 -5.77 -0.91 4.86
N ALA A 29 -6.96 -0.35 4.70
CA ALA A 29 -8.11 -0.69 5.54
C ALA A 29 -8.48 -2.19 5.43
N ALA A 30 -8.39 -2.79 4.24
CA ALA A 30 -8.62 -4.23 4.06
C ALA A 30 -7.57 -5.09 4.77
N LEU A 31 -6.31 -4.67 4.77
CA LEU A 31 -5.23 -5.32 5.51
C LEU A 31 -5.45 -5.23 7.03
N GLU A 32 -5.88 -4.07 7.53
CA GLU A 32 -6.22 -3.88 8.95
C GLU A 32 -7.39 -4.78 9.38
N ARG A 33 -8.48 -4.80 8.60
CA ARG A 33 -9.63 -5.72 8.86
C ARG A 33 -9.19 -7.19 8.87
N CYS A 34 -8.35 -7.59 7.93
CA CYS A 34 -7.82 -8.95 7.86
C CYS A 34 -7.00 -9.30 9.12
N LEU A 35 -6.18 -8.37 9.59
CA LEU A 35 -5.38 -8.53 10.80
C LEU A 35 -6.27 -8.68 12.04
N GLU A 36 -7.26 -7.80 12.20
CA GLU A 36 -8.20 -7.83 13.33
C GLU A 36 -9.02 -9.12 13.41
N ARG A 37 -9.40 -9.70 12.26
CA ARG A 37 -10.11 -10.99 12.24
C ARG A 37 -9.18 -12.16 12.52
N THR A 38 -7.92 -12.08 12.10
CA THR A 38 -6.93 -13.13 12.38
C THR A 38 -6.76 -13.31 13.89
N GLU A 39 -6.68 -12.21 14.64
CA GLU A 39 -6.61 -12.24 16.11
C GLU A 39 -7.82 -12.93 16.76
N ARG A 40 -8.99 -12.93 16.09
CA ARG A 40 -10.25 -13.48 16.61
C ARG A 40 -10.54 -14.90 16.13
N GLU A 41 -10.20 -15.22 14.89
CA GLU A 41 -10.66 -16.41 14.18
C GLU A 41 -9.53 -17.31 13.68
N SER A 42 -8.27 -16.89 13.81
CA SER A 42 -7.08 -17.59 13.26
C SER A 42 -7.15 -17.85 11.74
N VAL A 43 -7.97 -17.10 11.00
CA VAL A 43 -8.12 -17.22 9.54
C VAL A 43 -7.62 -15.95 8.85
N TRP A 44 -6.55 -16.10 8.07
CA TRP A 44 -6.03 -15.06 7.19
C TRP A 44 -6.75 -15.14 5.84
N ARG A 45 -7.68 -14.22 5.57
CA ARG A 45 -8.40 -14.21 4.28
C ARG A 45 -8.83 -12.79 3.91
N PHE A 46 -8.53 -12.32 2.71
CA PHE A 46 -9.16 -11.09 2.22
C PHE A 46 -10.60 -11.37 1.82
N GLU A 47 -11.48 -10.38 1.99
CA GLU A 47 -12.83 -10.48 1.42
C GLU A 47 -12.70 -10.49 -0.10
N ARG A 48 -13.62 -11.21 -0.77
CA ARG A 48 -13.55 -11.35 -2.23
C ARG A 48 -13.61 -9.99 -2.92
N ASP A 49 -14.31 -9.04 -2.32
CA ASP A 49 -14.50 -7.68 -2.81
C ASP A 49 -13.25 -6.81 -2.65
N ASP A 50 -12.28 -7.21 -1.82
CA ASP A 50 -11.00 -6.51 -1.66
C ASP A 50 -9.95 -6.93 -2.72
N ALA A 51 -10.15 -8.07 -3.39
CA ALA A 51 -9.19 -8.61 -4.35
C ALA A 51 -8.84 -7.63 -5.50
N PRO A 52 -9.79 -6.89 -6.10
CA PRO A 52 -9.48 -5.92 -7.15
C PRO A 52 -8.52 -4.80 -6.70
N LEU A 53 -8.53 -4.42 -5.42
CA LEU A 53 -7.62 -3.41 -4.88
C LEU A 53 -6.17 -3.89 -4.94
N PHE A 54 -5.93 -5.13 -4.50
CA PHE A 54 -4.60 -5.73 -4.52
C PHE A 54 -4.11 -6.02 -5.93
N GLU A 55 -5.00 -6.41 -6.84
CA GLU A 55 -4.65 -6.56 -8.26
C GLU A 55 -4.20 -5.24 -8.88
N ALA A 56 -4.89 -4.13 -8.59
CA ALA A 56 -4.49 -2.80 -9.07
C ALA A 56 -3.10 -2.39 -8.55
N ILE A 57 -2.82 -2.65 -7.26
CA ILE A 57 -1.50 -2.38 -6.66
C ILE A 57 -0.42 -3.25 -7.29
N LEU A 58 -0.69 -4.54 -7.52
CA LEU A 58 0.27 -5.45 -8.17
C LEU A 58 0.60 -5.01 -9.59
N ARG A 59 -0.43 -4.70 -10.41
CA ARG A 59 -0.22 -4.16 -11.77
C ARG A 59 0.57 -2.86 -11.76
N GLN A 60 0.32 -1.99 -10.77
CA GLN A 60 1.07 -0.75 -10.61
C GLN A 60 2.53 -1.01 -10.24
N ALA A 61 2.78 -1.94 -9.33
CA ALA A 61 4.14 -2.33 -8.95
C ALA A 61 4.92 -2.89 -10.15
N ASP A 62 4.30 -3.73 -10.98
CA ASP A 62 4.93 -4.26 -12.19
C ASP A 62 5.32 -3.13 -13.17
N ARG A 63 4.40 -2.17 -13.40
CA ARG A 63 4.69 -0.98 -14.22
C ARG A 63 5.84 -0.13 -13.64
N GLN A 64 5.90 0.01 -12.33
CA GLN A 64 6.95 0.75 -11.64
C GLN A 64 8.30 0.04 -11.73
N PHE A 65 8.33 -1.29 -11.62
CA PHE A 65 9.57 -2.05 -11.77
C PHE A 65 10.13 -1.96 -13.18
N ASP A 66 9.27 -1.91 -14.19
CA ASP A 66 9.68 -1.76 -15.59
C ASP A 66 10.09 -0.31 -15.94
N GLY A 67 9.36 0.69 -15.42
CA GLY A 67 9.49 2.08 -15.86
C GLY A 67 10.26 3.03 -14.94
N ALA A 68 10.36 2.75 -13.63
CA ALA A 68 10.99 3.67 -12.68
C ALA A 68 12.49 3.35 -12.47
N PRO A 69 13.36 4.36 -12.36
CA PRO A 69 14.77 4.14 -12.04
C PRO A 69 14.97 3.39 -10.72
N SER A 70 16.01 2.56 -10.63
CA SER A 70 16.31 1.74 -9.44
C SER A 70 16.47 2.56 -8.14
N TYR A 71 17.03 3.77 -8.22
CA TYR A 71 17.20 4.63 -7.06
C TYR A 71 15.86 5.06 -6.44
N VAL A 72 14.79 5.16 -7.22
CA VAL A 72 13.44 5.52 -6.74
C VAL A 72 12.89 4.41 -5.86
N HIS A 73 13.09 3.14 -6.25
CA HIS A 73 12.69 1.97 -5.46
C HIS A 73 13.49 1.86 -4.16
N MET A 74 14.77 2.23 -4.21
CA MET A 74 15.65 2.26 -3.04
C MET A 74 15.20 3.35 -2.05
N GLU A 75 14.95 4.56 -2.54
CA GLU A 75 14.45 5.67 -1.71
C GLU A 75 13.06 5.34 -1.11
N ALA A 76 12.16 4.75 -1.89
CA ALA A 76 10.85 4.30 -1.41
C ALA A 76 11.00 3.26 -0.29
N SER A 77 11.96 2.34 -0.41
CA SER A 77 12.27 1.36 0.64
C SER A 77 12.81 2.04 1.91
N GLU A 78 13.73 2.99 1.79
CA GLU A 78 14.25 3.76 2.93
C GLU A 78 13.17 4.59 3.62
N ARG A 79 12.25 5.18 2.86
CA ARG A 79 11.07 5.89 3.41
C ARG A 79 10.18 4.94 4.20
N LEU A 80 9.93 3.74 3.67
CA LEU A 80 9.14 2.72 4.34
C LEU A 80 9.81 2.23 5.63
N ASP A 81 11.12 1.97 5.60
CA ASP A 81 11.86 1.52 6.78
C ASP A 81 11.88 2.61 7.87
N ARG A 82 12.02 3.89 7.49
CA ARG A 82 11.86 5.01 8.44
C ARG A 82 10.45 5.08 9.01
N PHE A 83 9.42 4.84 8.20
CA PHE A 83 8.03 4.84 8.67
C PHE A 83 7.80 3.74 9.69
N THR A 84 8.18 2.49 9.40
CA THR A 84 7.98 1.33 10.29
C THR A 84 8.69 1.50 11.63
N LEU A 85 9.88 2.13 11.64
CA LEU A 85 10.62 2.44 12.87
C LEU A 85 10.05 3.62 13.67
N SER A 86 9.34 4.54 13.02
CA SER A 86 8.92 5.79 13.65
C SER A 86 7.65 5.70 14.51
N GLY A 87 6.84 4.64 14.36
CA GLY A 87 5.52 4.52 15.01
C GLY A 87 4.54 5.65 14.66
N ARG A 88 4.80 6.40 13.57
CA ARG A 88 3.96 7.51 13.11
C ARG A 88 2.64 6.99 12.51
N ARG A 89 1.67 7.91 12.40
CA ARG A 89 0.42 7.65 11.63
C ARG A 89 0.75 7.32 10.18
N SER A 90 -0.15 6.56 9.55
CA SER A 90 -0.04 6.17 8.14
C SER A 90 0.31 7.37 7.25
N PRO A 91 1.23 7.20 6.27
CA PRO A 91 1.55 8.21 5.28
C PRO A 91 0.43 8.40 4.25
N LEU A 92 -0.52 7.46 4.17
CA LEU A 92 -1.65 7.58 3.26
C LEU A 92 -2.60 8.68 3.75
N PRO A 93 -3.25 9.42 2.83
CA PRO A 93 -4.27 10.38 3.22
C PRO A 93 -5.36 9.69 4.02
N SER A 94 -5.80 10.31 5.13
CA SER A 94 -6.97 9.80 5.84
C SER A 94 -8.17 9.82 4.89
N ALA A 95 -8.94 8.73 4.84
CA ALA A 95 -10.17 8.65 4.04
C ALA A 95 -11.13 9.83 4.32
N ALA A 96 -11.13 10.36 5.55
CA ALA A 96 -11.92 11.53 5.94
C ALA A 96 -11.52 12.84 5.23
N ARG A 97 -10.29 12.91 4.68
CA ARG A 97 -9.74 14.08 3.97
C ARG A 97 -10.00 14.02 2.45
N MET A 98 -10.61 12.95 1.96
CA MET A 98 -10.84 12.70 0.52
C MET A 98 -12.31 12.94 0.11
N GLN A 99 -13.10 13.59 0.96
CA GLN A 99 -14.49 14.02 0.68
C GLN A 99 -14.55 15.44 0.13
#